data_AF-A0A8H6JZ94-F1
#
_entry.id   AF-A0A8H6JZ94-F1
#
_cell.length_a   1.000
_cell.length_b   1.000
_cell.length_c   1.000
_cell.angle_alpha   90.00
_cell.angle_beta   90.00
_cell.angle_gamma   90.00
#
_symmetry.space_group_name_H-M   'P 1'
#
loop_
_entity.id
_entity.type
_entity.pdbx_description
1 polymer ?
#
loop_
_entity_poly.entity_id
_entity_poly.type
_entity_poly.pdbx_seq_one_letter_code
_entity_poly.pdbx_strand_id
1 'polypeptide(L)'
;MAPPTLTITLPPNQLHSSAKTLMGLPLELREQIWRDVLVSPAKYHLKHASDCHYRHNHARPTSIEPAACMVSEPNVEIAEPKIYPWDESTHCRCGKRTGLNLLLVSRQVNHEAAPLFWTKNEFVFETSDQFTICVGARLRKEYRGMLRTVYIGSCSPLETERCTTWNLFSNEATPEPMQRWCQFWGVLNQCRGLRRLAVRPEVVKRHTTDMRRLGRTMPSLERLELTHVERYLGRSTAFERDWGCFRACGGIQRDAVFVRAEMPVEIRGEGVELSQNGCKELYRRFTTNFCVYVNTIVRKRFLVPSDTDGDDGRINFRAPGGIAEGLDDLRDEWEVDLPTGDTTRLTFMGVPQSRRTRIALARERRARDVARQDAGLPRIGEEKAVEEVARRRDQRSDAETCEDLHHRERVLEGRRLKAVERIKTERKEKKAEKQEVWRAMEQARELRRAERKRVVKVEEIKVEETEDVEEVPDEEQDKPVWKAKVQTIRPAKKSETKGGKRKGGRRKGDWEDAKESWREAWDE
;
A
#
# COMPACT_ATOMS: atom_id res chain seq x y z
N MET A 1 32.89 37.90 -9.99
CA MET A 1 32.77 38.46 -11.35
C MET A 1 31.46 37.97 -11.94
N ALA A 2 30.50 38.86 -12.17
CA ALA A 2 29.22 38.50 -12.79
C ALA A 2 29.47 38.21 -14.29
N PRO A 3 28.81 37.19 -14.88
CA PRO A 3 28.96 36.91 -16.31
C PRO A 3 28.46 38.10 -17.14
N PRO A 4 29.15 38.46 -18.24
CA PRO A 4 28.70 39.54 -19.11
C PRO A 4 27.34 39.16 -19.71
N THR A 5 26.32 39.96 -19.38
CA THR A 5 24.96 39.78 -19.91
C THR A 5 24.88 40.53 -21.25
N LEU A 6 24.95 39.79 -22.36
CA LEU A 6 24.82 40.38 -23.68
C LEU A 6 23.33 40.67 -23.94
N THR A 7 22.96 41.95 -23.95
CA THR A 7 21.58 42.38 -24.16
C THR A 7 21.44 42.84 -25.61
N ILE A 8 20.89 42.00 -26.48
CA ILE A 8 20.62 42.37 -27.88
C ILE A 8 19.19 42.95 -27.92
N THR A 9 19.07 44.25 -28.14
CA THR A 9 17.77 44.90 -28.36
C THR A 9 17.29 44.64 -29.78
N LEU A 10 16.25 43.80 -29.92
CA LEU A 10 15.56 43.61 -31.20
C LEU A 10 14.59 44.79 -31.48
N PRO A 11 14.44 45.21 -32.75
CA PRO A 11 13.48 46.25 -33.13
C PRO A 11 12.04 45.89 -32.72
N PRO A 12 11.21 46.85 -32.27
CA PRO A 12 9.86 46.60 -31.74
C PRO A 12 8.90 45.94 -32.74
N ASN A 13 9.19 46.06 -34.03
CA ASN A 13 8.46 45.55 -35.18
C ASN A 13 8.89 44.13 -35.61
N GLN A 14 9.92 43.54 -34.97
CA GLN A 14 10.31 42.14 -35.13
C GLN A 14 9.82 41.23 -34.00
N LEU A 15 9.12 41.78 -33.00
CA LEU A 15 8.41 40.99 -32.01
C LEU A 15 7.15 40.43 -32.64
N HIS A 16 7.28 39.35 -33.42
CA HIS A 16 6.15 38.51 -33.77
C HIS A 16 5.38 38.18 -32.49
N SER A 17 4.05 38.14 -32.54
CA SER A 17 3.21 37.77 -31.38
C SER A 17 3.61 36.42 -30.78
N SER A 18 4.26 35.55 -31.57
CA SER A 18 4.88 34.30 -31.13
C SER A 18 6.03 34.48 -30.12
N ALA A 19 6.80 35.58 -30.15
CA ALA A 19 7.90 35.86 -29.21
C ALA A 19 7.41 36.05 -27.76
N LYS A 20 6.10 36.27 -27.56
CA LYS A 20 5.46 36.31 -26.23
C LYS A 20 5.07 34.92 -25.71
N THR A 21 5.19 33.88 -26.53
CA THR A 21 4.86 32.50 -26.17
C THR A 21 6.12 31.71 -25.85
N LEU A 22 5.99 30.68 -25.01
CA LEU A 22 7.09 29.80 -24.64
C LEU A 22 7.83 29.23 -25.87
N MET A 23 7.12 28.97 -26.97
CA MET A 23 7.67 28.40 -28.19
C MET A 23 8.35 29.43 -29.11
N GLY A 24 8.14 30.73 -28.88
CA GLY A 24 8.87 31.79 -29.60
C GLY A 24 10.19 32.17 -28.96
N LEU A 25 10.53 31.59 -27.80
CA LEU A 25 11.85 31.76 -27.18
C LEU A 25 12.92 30.98 -27.98
N PRO A 26 14.16 31.50 -28.06
CA PRO A 26 15.31 30.75 -28.57
C PRO A 26 15.43 29.37 -27.91
N LEU A 27 15.92 28.39 -28.66
CA LEU A 27 16.02 27.00 -28.19
C LEU A 27 16.82 26.91 -26.89
N GLU A 28 17.86 27.70 -26.75
CA GLU A 28 18.74 27.71 -25.57
C GLU A 28 17.99 28.11 -24.30
N LEU A 29 17.12 29.13 -24.39
CA LEU A 29 16.27 29.53 -23.27
C LEU A 29 15.22 28.47 -22.95
N ARG A 30 14.64 27.84 -23.98
CA ARG A 30 13.69 26.74 -23.79
C ARG A 30 14.35 25.53 -23.15
N GLU A 31 15.54 25.14 -23.57
CA GLU A 31 16.34 24.08 -22.95
C GLU A 31 16.67 24.38 -21.49
N GLN A 32 16.99 25.62 -21.15
CA GLN A 32 17.20 26.03 -19.75
C GLN A 32 15.90 25.87 -18.94
N ILE A 33 14.77 26.33 -19.47
CA ILE A 33 13.46 26.13 -18.83
C ILE A 33 13.15 24.63 -18.65
N TRP A 34 13.35 23.82 -19.69
CA TRP A 34 13.16 22.36 -19.63
C TRP A 34 14.05 21.71 -18.59
N ARG A 35 15.32 22.15 -18.49
CA ARG A 35 16.26 21.64 -17.50
C ARG A 35 15.78 21.96 -16.08
N ASP A 36 15.42 23.21 -15.82
CA ASP A 36 14.98 23.67 -14.50
C ASP A 36 13.67 23.01 -14.05
N VAL A 37 12.78 22.68 -15.00
CA VAL A 37 11.49 22.03 -14.72
C VAL A 37 11.60 20.51 -14.59
N LEU A 38 12.40 19.85 -15.43
CA LEU A 38 12.40 18.39 -15.57
C LEU A 38 13.59 17.70 -14.89
N VAL A 39 14.70 18.41 -14.67
CA VAL A 39 15.86 17.83 -14.00
C VAL A 39 15.72 18.03 -12.50
N SER A 40 15.47 16.92 -11.81
CA SER A 40 15.34 16.90 -10.36
C SER A 40 16.50 16.11 -9.75
N PRO A 41 16.88 16.42 -8.50
CA PRO A 41 17.81 15.59 -7.74
C PRO A 41 17.39 14.11 -7.73
N ALA A 42 18.35 13.21 -7.51
CA ALA A 42 18.04 11.79 -7.36
C ALA A 42 17.00 11.57 -6.25
N LYS A 43 16.18 10.52 -6.37
CA LYS A 43 15.05 10.25 -5.46
C LYS A 43 15.46 10.34 -3.99
N TYR A 44 16.61 9.78 -3.63
CA TYR A 44 17.12 9.76 -2.25
C TYR A 44 17.62 11.10 -1.70
N HIS A 45 17.80 12.13 -2.54
CA HIS A 45 18.11 13.50 -2.12
C HIS A 45 16.86 14.39 -2.04
N LEU A 46 15.69 13.87 -2.42
CA LEU A 46 14.46 14.66 -2.36
C LEU A 46 14.06 14.87 -0.90
N LYS A 47 13.83 16.14 -0.57
CA LYS A 47 13.35 16.59 0.74
C LYS A 47 11.84 16.79 0.68
N HIS A 48 11.17 16.69 1.82
CA HIS A 48 9.76 17.05 1.86
C HIS A 48 9.58 18.54 1.56
N ALA A 49 8.49 18.89 0.88
CA ALA A 49 8.11 20.29 0.67
C ALA A 49 7.77 20.96 2.02
N SER A 50 7.87 22.28 2.07
CA SER A 50 7.62 23.06 3.30
C SER A 50 6.15 23.08 3.72
N ASP A 51 5.24 22.48 2.96
CA ASP A 51 3.82 22.29 3.23
C ASP A 51 3.46 20.82 3.51
N CYS A 52 4.40 19.89 3.36
CA CYS A 52 4.17 18.46 3.55
C CYS A 52 3.96 18.10 5.03
N HIS A 53 2.95 17.26 5.34
CA HIS A 53 2.63 16.86 6.71
C HIS A 53 3.77 16.10 7.40
N TYR A 54 4.55 15.32 6.65
CA TYR A 54 5.75 14.64 7.14
C TYR A 54 6.89 15.61 7.48
N ARG A 55 6.89 16.83 6.94
CA ARG A 55 7.85 17.86 7.35
C ARG A 55 7.35 18.67 8.54
N HIS A 56 6.05 18.95 8.58
CA HIS A 56 5.45 19.81 9.60
C HIS A 56 5.41 19.21 11.00
N ASN A 57 5.12 17.91 11.08
CA ASN A 57 4.87 17.25 12.36
C ASN A 57 6.14 16.97 13.18
N HIS A 58 7.32 17.37 12.69
CA HIS A 58 8.64 17.08 13.28
C HIS A 58 9.25 18.32 13.97
N ALA A 59 8.47 18.95 14.85
CA ALA A 59 8.92 20.16 15.56
C ALA A 59 10.00 19.88 16.64
N ARG A 60 10.09 18.62 17.12
CA ARG A 60 11.04 18.24 18.16
C ARG A 60 12.45 18.06 17.58
N PRO A 61 13.52 18.52 18.25
CA PRO A 61 14.90 18.38 17.77
C PRO A 61 15.30 16.93 17.46
N THR A 62 14.77 15.97 18.21
CA THR A 62 15.10 14.55 18.13
C THR A 62 14.16 13.75 17.23
N SER A 63 13.20 14.41 16.59
CA SER A 63 12.27 13.72 15.71
C SER A 63 12.88 13.57 14.33
N ILE A 64 13.03 12.32 13.88
CA ILE A 64 13.50 12.01 12.53
C ILE A 64 12.35 12.29 11.55
N GLU A 65 12.57 13.22 10.62
CA GLU A 65 11.71 13.39 9.46
C GLU A 65 11.91 12.17 8.56
N PRO A 66 10.87 11.44 8.16
CA PRO A 66 11.06 10.26 7.32
C PRO A 66 11.59 10.67 5.94
N ALA A 67 12.32 9.79 5.27
CA ALA A 67 12.87 10.08 3.95
C ALA A 67 11.74 10.20 2.90
N ALA A 68 11.65 11.31 2.17
CA ALA A 68 10.56 11.54 1.20
C ALA A 68 10.46 10.42 0.13
N CYS A 69 11.61 9.85 -0.25
CA CYS A 69 11.71 8.72 -1.18
C CYS A 69 11.15 7.40 -0.65
N MET A 70 11.13 7.20 0.67
CA MET A 70 10.68 5.98 1.36
C MET A 70 9.21 6.04 1.79
N VAL A 71 8.63 7.24 1.80
CA VAL A 71 7.24 7.51 2.16
C VAL A 71 6.34 7.61 0.93
N SER A 72 6.94 7.76 -0.25
CA SER A 72 6.20 7.77 -1.50
C SER A 72 5.75 6.36 -1.83
N GLU A 73 4.45 6.14 -2.00
CA GLU A 73 3.96 4.88 -2.55
C GLU A 73 4.60 4.62 -3.92
N PRO A 74 5.24 3.46 -4.13
CA PRO A 74 5.38 2.93 -5.47
C PRO A 74 3.98 2.49 -5.90
N ASN A 75 3.24 3.40 -6.53
CA ASN A 75 1.93 3.10 -7.11
C ASN A 75 2.12 2.25 -8.39
N VAL A 76 2.65 1.04 -8.21
CA VAL A 76 2.70 -0.02 -9.22
C VAL A 76 1.76 -1.13 -8.74
N GLU A 77 0.55 -0.76 -8.31
CA GLU A 77 -0.50 -1.76 -8.22
C GLU A 77 -0.87 -2.19 -9.65
N ILE A 78 -0.74 -3.49 -9.91
CA ILE A 78 -1.12 -4.14 -11.17
C ILE A 78 -2.66 -4.26 -11.27
N ALA A 79 -3.38 -3.94 -10.19
CA ALA A 79 -4.84 -3.92 -10.11
C ALA A 79 -5.34 -2.51 -9.71
N GLU A 80 -6.62 -2.24 -9.99
CA GLU A 80 -7.27 -0.96 -9.65
C GLU A 80 -7.03 -0.61 -8.17
N PRO A 81 -6.56 0.62 -7.87
CA PRO A 81 -6.27 1.03 -6.52
C PRO A 81 -7.56 0.99 -5.71
N LYS A 82 -7.61 0.09 -4.72
CA LYS A 82 -8.63 0.15 -3.67
C LYS A 82 -8.26 1.34 -2.80
N ILE A 83 -8.81 2.50 -3.15
CA ILE A 83 -8.69 3.72 -2.35
C ILE A 83 -9.29 3.40 -0.98
N TYR A 84 -8.46 3.25 0.05
CA TYR A 84 -8.99 3.16 1.41
C TYR A 84 -9.33 4.58 1.87
N PRO A 85 -10.41 4.80 2.64
CA PRO A 85 -10.85 6.14 3.03
C PRO A 85 -9.83 7.00 3.82
N TRP A 86 -8.78 6.38 4.39
CA TRP A 86 -7.69 7.09 5.08
C TRP A 86 -6.53 7.50 4.15
N ASP A 87 -6.62 7.17 2.86
CA ASP A 87 -5.56 7.42 1.88
C ASP A 87 -5.51 8.89 1.44
N GLU A 88 -6.62 9.62 1.30
CA GLU A 88 -6.59 10.89 0.55
C GLU A 88 -5.68 12.00 1.10
N SER A 89 -5.42 12.05 2.41
CA SER A 89 -4.62 13.11 3.06
C SER A 89 -3.20 12.69 3.52
N THR A 90 -2.83 11.41 3.40
CA THR A 90 -1.55 10.89 3.95
C THR A 90 -0.45 10.68 2.91
N HIS A 91 -0.74 10.88 1.62
CA HIS A 91 0.23 10.61 0.54
C HIS A 91 1.25 11.71 0.38
N CYS A 92 2.48 11.45 0.85
CA CYS A 92 3.62 12.26 0.46
C CYS A 92 3.77 12.24 -1.08
N ARG A 93 3.76 13.42 -1.71
CA ARG A 93 4.10 13.60 -3.13
C ARG A 93 5.51 14.12 -3.34
N CYS A 94 6.24 14.44 -2.28
CA CYS A 94 7.55 15.10 -2.36
C CYS A 94 8.65 14.21 -2.96
N GLY A 95 8.51 12.89 -2.90
CA GLY A 95 9.41 11.97 -3.60
C GLY A 95 9.04 11.72 -5.07
N LYS A 96 7.92 12.29 -5.56
CA LYS A 96 7.52 12.20 -6.97
C LYS A 96 8.22 13.30 -7.77
N ARG A 97 8.69 12.95 -8.96
CA ARG A 97 9.17 13.94 -9.93
C ARG A 97 7.99 14.80 -10.39
N THR A 98 8.16 16.11 -10.33
CA THR A 98 7.18 17.09 -10.84
C THR A 98 7.47 17.41 -12.31
N GLY A 99 6.58 18.15 -12.97
CA GLY A 99 6.82 18.64 -14.34
C GLY A 99 6.68 17.61 -15.47
N LEU A 100 6.48 16.31 -15.18
CA LEU A 100 6.37 15.27 -16.21
C LEU A 100 5.23 15.49 -17.22
N ASN A 101 4.14 16.14 -16.79
CA ASN A 101 3.02 16.49 -17.66
C ASN A 101 3.43 17.41 -18.82
N LEU A 102 4.54 18.14 -18.69
CA LEU A 102 5.12 18.95 -19.75
C LEU A 102 5.46 18.12 -20.99
N LEU A 103 5.93 16.88 -20.80
CA LEU A 103 6.26 15.97 -21.89
C LEU A 103 5.01 15.52 -22.68
N LEU A 104 3.81 15.79 -22.19
CA LEU A 104 2.54 15.45 -22.82
C LEU A 104 1.86 16.63 -23.53
N VAL A 105 2.39 17.86 -23.35
CA VAL A 105 1.73 19.09 -23.85
C VAL A 105 1.72 19.15 -25.38
N SER A 106 2.86 18.88 -26.03
CA SER A 106 2.95 18.88 -27.50
C SER A 106 4.09 17.99 -27.99
N ARG A 107 4.03 17.60 -29.27
CA ARG A 107 5.09 16.80 -29.90
C ARG A 107 6.44 17.54 -29.92
N GLN A 108 6.42 18.85 -30.14
CA GLN A 108 7.64 19.67 -30.16
C GLN A 108 8.26 19.76 -28.77
N VAL A 109 7.46 20.05 -27.74
CA VAL A 109 7.94 20.08 -26.34
C VAL A 109 8.49 18.71 -25.95
N ASN A 110 7.80 17.63 -26.31
CA ASN A 110 8.28 16.28 -26.08
C ASN A 110 9.65 16.02 -26.75
N HIS A 111 9.80 16.39 -28.02
CA HIS A 111 11.04 16.21 -28.79
C HIS A 111 12.24 16.97 -28.18
N GLU A 112 12.02 18.20 -27.70
CA GLU A 112 13.07 19.03 -27.10
C GLU A 112 13.38 18.63 -25.65
N ALA A 113 12.35 18.36 -24.85
CA ALA A 113 12.48 18.23 -23.41
C ALA A 113 12.73 16.78 -22.94
N ALA A 114 12.26 15.77 -23.69
CA ALA A 114 12.46 14.37 -23.31
C ALA A 114 13.96 13.97 -23.28
N PRO A 115 14.81 14.34 -24.25
CA PRO A 115 16.24 14.04 -24.18
C PRO A 115 16.89 14.63 -22.92
N LEU A 116 16.55 15.85 -22.53
CA LEU A 116 17.04 16.47 -21.29
C LEU A 116 16.58 15.67 -20.07
N PHE A 117 15.30 15.30 -20.02
CA PHE A 117 14.75 14.53 -18.91
C PHE A 117 15.43 13.16 -18.77
N TRP A 118 15.52 12.35 -19.83
CA TRP A 118 16.06 10.99 -19.76
C TRP A 118 17.58 10.96 -19.59
N THR A 119 18.30 11.99 -20.07
CA THR A 119 19.77 11.98 -20.02
C THR A 119 20.36 12.64 -18.78
N LYS A 120 19.69 13.63 -18.19
CA LYS A 120 20.23 14.39 -17.06
C LYS A 120 19.77 13.91 -15.69
N ASN A 121 18.72 13.09 -15.65
CA ASN A 121 18.17 12.59 -14.40
C ASN A 121 18.77 11.24 -13.99
N GLU A 122 18.91 11.05 -12.67
CA GLU A 122 19.20 9.76 -12.06
C GLU A 122 17.92 8.99 -11.75
N PHE A 123 17.75 7.82 -12.36
CA PHE A 123 16.58 6.98 -12.19
C PHE A 123 16.86 5.94 -11.11
N VAL A 124 16.17 6.10 -9.98
CA VAL A 124 16.31 5.29 -8.77
C VAL A 124 15.19 4.28 -8.70
N PHE A 125 15.54 3.00 -8.60
CA PHE A 125 14.63 1.88 -8.41
C PHE A 125 14.99 1.16 -7.11
N GLU A 126 13.97 0.76 -6.37
CA GLU A 126 14.16 -0.03 -5.15
C GLU A 126 14.60 -1.45 -5.49
N THR A 127 13.97 -2.05 -6.50
CA THR A 127 14.21 -3.43 -6.92
C THR A 127 14.54 -3.54 -8.40
N SER A 128 15.21 -4.62 -8.78
CA SER A 128 15.45 -4.92 -10.21
C SER A 128 14.16 -5.20 -10.98
N ASP A 129 13.12 -5.70 -10.30
CA ASP A 129 11.79 -5.89 -10.88
C ASP A 129 11.12 -4.56 -11.19
N GLN A 130 11.21 -3.59 -10.27
CA GLN A 130 10.69 -2.25 -10.51
C GLN A 130 11.37 -1.61 -11.73
N PHE A 131 12.69 -1.76 -11.86
CA PHE A 131 13.41 -1.34 -13.07
C PHE A 131 12.89 -2.07 -14.31
N THR A 132 12.76 -3.39 -14.27
CA THR A 132 12.32 -4.20 -15.41
C THR A 132 10.91 -3.83 -15.88
N ILE A 133 9.97 -3.61 -14.97
CA ILE A 133 8.60 -3.20 -15.29
C ILE A 133 8.60 -1.77 -15.84
N CYS A 134 9.19 -0.83 -15.10
CA CYS A 134 9.14 0.59 -15.45
C CYS A 134 9.89 0.90 -16.76
N VAL A 135 11.06 0.31 -16.97
CA VAL A 135 11.91 0.56 -18.15
C VAL A 135 11.63 -0.43 -19.27
N GLY A 136 11.44 -1.71 -18.94
CA GLY A 136 11.28 -2.77 -19.93
C GLY A 136 9.88 -2.86 -20.52
N ALA A 137 8.85 -2.75 -19.68
CA ALA A 137 7.45 -2.86 -20.12
C ALA A 137 6.82 -1.50 -20.43
N ARG A 138 7.06 -0.48 -19.58
CA ARG A 138 6.34 0.81 -19.68
C ARG A 138 7.09 1.89 -20.46
N LEU A 139 8.41 1.97 -20.36
CA LEU A 139 9.19 2.98 -21.09
C LEU A 139 9.27 2.62 -22.57
N ARG A 140 8.98 3.58 -23.45
CA ARG A 140 9.11 3.40 -24.90
C ARG A 140 10.56 3.08 -25.28
N LYS A 141 10.74 2.27 -26.32
CA LYS A 141 12.06 1.73 -26.73
C LYS A 141 13.06 2.83 -27.06
N GLU A 142 12.59 3.93 -27.65
CA GLU A 142 13.39 5.08 -28.09
C GLU A 142 14.07 5.79 -26.91
N TYR A 143 13.44 5.79 -25.74
CA TYR A 143 13.96 6.45 -24.54
C TYR A 143 14.92 5.58 -23.72
N ARG A 144 14.87 4.24 -23.88
CA ARG A 144 15.74 3.32 -23.13
C ARG A 144 17.22 3.64 -23.38
N GLY A 145 17.58 3.92 -24.64
CA GLY A 145 18.94 4.32 -25.02
C GLY A 145 19.36 5.71 -24.52
N MET A 146 18.43 6.54 -24.05
CA MET A 146 18.73 7.88 -23.52
C MET A 146 19.07 7.87 -22.03
N LEU A 147 18.73 6.81 -21.30
CA LEU A 147 19.04 6.68 -19.88
C LEU A 147 20.56 6.71 -19.66
N ARG A 148 21.04 7.67 -18.85
CA ARG A 148 22.48 7.80 -18.53
C ARG A 148 22.84 7.33 -17.15
N THR A 149 21.93 7.45 -16.18
CA THR A 149 22.21 7.11 -14.78
C THR A 149 21.06 6.30 -14.22
N VAL A 150 21.36 5.06 -13.84
CA VAL A 150 20.42 4.13 -13.21
C VAL A 150 21.00 3.67 -11.89
N TYR A 151 20.18 3.76 -10.86
CA TYR A 151 20.46 3.31 -9.51
C TYR A 151 19.44 2.26 -9.11
N ILE A 152 19.90 1.12 -8.60
CA ILE A 152 19.06 0.03 -8.13
C ILE A 152 19.54 -0.37 -6.74
N GLY A 153 18.75 -0.04 -5.73
CA GLY A 153 19.11 -0.28 -4.33
C GLY A 153 17.89 -0.30 -3.43
N SER A 154 17.77 -1.36 -2.63
CA SER A 154 16.74 -1.53 -1.61
C SER A 154 17.38 -1.63 -0.23
N CYS A 155 16.69 -1.13 0.79
CA CYS A 155 16.98 -1.47 2.18
C CYS A 155 16.40 -2.84 2.59
N SER A 156 15.62 -3.49 1.71
CA SER A 156 14.99 -4.76 2.01
C SER A 156 15.97 -5.92 1.75
N PRO A 157 16.23 -6.77 2.76
CA PRO A 157 16.97 -8.01 2.58
C PRO A 157 16.14 -9.07 1.82
N LEU A 158 14.83 -8.85 1.65
CA LEU A 158 13.84 -9.83 1.18
C LEU A 158 13.63 -9.85 -0.35
N GLU A 159 14.61 -9.47 -1.16
CA GLU A 159 14.61 -9.86 -2.60
C GLU A 159 14.93 -11.37 -2.71
N THR A 160 14.02 -12.18 -2.17
CA THR A 160 14.16 -13.62 -1.94
C THR A 160 13.54 -14.45 -3.06
N GLU A 161 12.59 -13.91 -3.82
CA GLU A 161 11.98 -14.64 -4.94
C GLU A 161 12.90 -14.60 -6.16
N ARG A 162 13.68 -15.66 -6.32
CA ARG A 162 14.68 -15.82 -7.38
C ARG A 162 14.04 -16.02 -8.76
N CYS A 163 12.82 -16.54 -8.78
CA CYS A 163 12.09 -16.88 -9.99
C CYS A 163 10.71 -16.23 -9.98
N THR A 164 10.20 -15.95 -11.15
CA THR A 164 8.82 -15.52 -11.41
C THR A 164 8.19 -16.53 -12.36
N THR A 165 6.96 -16.93 -12.08
CA THR A 165 6.12 -17.65 -13.06
C THR A 165 5.39 -16.67 -13.97
N TRP A 166 5.69 -15.37 -13.89
CA TRP A 166 5.09 -14.32 -14.71
C TRP A 166 6.16 -13.63 -15.55
N ASN A 167 5.92 -13.53 -16.84
CA ASN A 167 6.70 -12.69 -17.73
C ASN A 167 6.28 -11.22 -17.52
N LEU A 168 7.20 -10.36 -17.05
CA LEU A 168 6.87 -8.97 -16.73
C LEU A 168 6.56 -8.13 -17.97
N PHE A 169 6.88 -8.62 -19.18
CA PHE A 169 6.59 -7.94 -20.44
C PHE A 169 5.24 -8.32 -21.04
N SER A 170 4.89 -9.61 -21.06
CA SER A 170 3.60 -10.07 -21.59
C SER A 170 2.49 -10.10 -20.54
N ASN A 171 2.86 -10.01 -19.25
CA ASN A 171 1.94 -10.21 -18.13
C ASN A 171 1.22 -11.58 -18.20
N GLU A 172 1.88 -12.57 -18.79
CA GLU A 172 1.39 -13.94 -18.90
C GLU A 172 2.16 -14.86 -17.96
N ALA A 173 1.47 -15.88 -17.47
CA ALA A 173 2.11 -16.95 -16.73
C ALA A 173 3.01 -17.77 -17.67
N THR A 174 4.28 -17.91 -17.33
CA THR A 174 5.20 -18.82 -18.01
C THR A 174 5.03 -20.23 -17.43
N PRO A 175 5.01 -21.28 -18.27
CA PRO A 175 4.88 -22.66 -17.80
C PRO A 175 6.06 -23.08 -16.91
N GLU A 176 7.23 -22.47 -17.11
CA GLU A 176 8.42 -22.68 -16.29
C GLU A 176 8.79 -21.39 -15.53
N PRO A 177 9.19 -21.49 -14.25
CA PRO A 177 9.69 -20.34 -13.50
C PRO A 177 10.94 -19.75 -14.16
N MET A 178 10.88 -18.49 -14.56
CA MET A 178 12.01 -17.75 -15.13
C MET A 178 12.75 -17.00 -14.03
N GLN A 179 14.07 -16.93 -14.09
CA GLN A 179 14.85 -16.07 -13.19
C GLN A 179 14.53 -14.60 -13.48
N ARG A 180 14.05 -13.85 -12.47
CA ARG A 180 13.68 -12.42 -12.62
C ARG A 180 14.82 -11.58 -13.21
N TRP A 181 16.04 -11.92 -12.83
CA TRP A 181 17.25 -11.25 -13.30
C TRP A 181 17.55 -11.42 -14.81
N CYS A 182 17.06 -12.47 -15.47
CA CYS A 182 17.22 -12.60 -16.92
C CYS A 182 16.49 -11.47 -17.65
N GLN A 183 15.29 -11.12 -17.18
CA GLN A 183 14.53 -9.99 -17.73
C GLN A 183 15.23 -8.67 -17.43
N PHE A 184 15.73 -8.50 -16.21
CA PHE A 184 16.54 -7.34 -15.81
C PHE A 184 17.70 -7.08 -16.78
N TRP A 185 18.55 -8.08 -17.03
CA TRP A 185 19.68 -7.94 -17.96
C TRP A 185 19.22 -7.69 -19.40
N GLY A 186 18.13 -8.33 -19.82
CA GLY A 186 17.51 -8.08 -21.12
C GLY A 186 17.08 -6.62 -21.32
N VAL A 187 16.52 -5.97 -20.29
CA VAL A 187 16.17 -4.53 -20.31
C VAL A 187 17.41 -3.67 -20.22
N LEU A 188 18.33 -4.01 -19.31
CA LEU A 188 19.54 -3.24 -19.06
C LEU A 188 20.37 -3.15 -20.35
N ASN A 189 20.53 -4.23 -21.10
CA ASN A 189 21.23 -4.26 -22.40
C ASN A 189 20.59 -3.36 -23.49
N GLN A 190 19.34 -2.94 -23.33
CA GLN A 190 18.70 -1.97 -24.24
C GLN A 190 19.04 -0.52 -23.89
N CYS A 191 19.61 -0.28 -22.70
CA CYS A 191 20.03 1.03 -22.22
C CYS A 191 21.46 1.34 -22.68
N ARG A 192 21.73 1.31 -23.99
CA ARG A 192 23.08 1.45 -24.56
C ARG A 192 23.79 2.77 -24.21
N GLY A 193 23.03 3.81 -23.87
CA GLY A 193 23.56 5.09 -23.47
C GLY A 193 23.98 5.18 -22.00
N LEU A 194 23.83 4.12 -21.21
CA LEU A 194 24.08 4.15 -19.77
C LEU A 194 25.56 4.48 -19.47
N ARG A 195 25.78 5.49 -18.64
CA ARG A 195 27.11 5.97 -18.21
C ARG A 195 27.41 5.63 -16.77
N ARG A 196 26.39 5.62 -15.91
CA ARG A 196 26.52 5.26 -14.50
C ARG A 196 25.49 4.21 -14.12
N LEU A 197 25.97 3.10 -13.59
CA LEU A 197 25.15 2.01 -13.08
C LEU A 197 25.50 1.77 -11.61
N ALA A 198 24.52 1.95 -10.74
CA ALA A 198 24.62 1.61 -9.32
C ALA A 198 23.73 0.40 -9.04
N VAL A 199 24.30 -0.67 -8.51
CA VAL A 199 23.58 -1.93 -8.23
C VAL A 199 23.95 -2.48 -6.86
N ARG A 200 23.06 -3.31 -6.31
CA ARG A 200 23.35 -4.09 -5.12
C ARG A 200 24.41 -5.17 -5.37
N PRO A 201 25.18 -5.60 -4.35
CA PRO A 201 26.21 -6.63 -4.52
C PRO A 201 25.67 -8.00 -4.94
N GLU A 202 24.41 -8.32 -4.61
CA GLU A 202 23.80 -9.61 -4.97
C GLU A 202 23.74 -9.82 -6.49
N VAL A 203 23.67 -8.73 -7.27
CA VAL A 203 23.76 -8.76 -8.74
C VAL A 203 25.09 -9.35 -9.18
N VAL A 204 26.20 -8.92 -8.55
CA VAL A 204 27.54 -9.40 -8.87
C VAL A 204 27.72 -10.88 -8.57
N LYS A 205 27.21 -11.34 -7.41
CA LYS A 205 27.31 -12.74 -6.99
C LYS A 205 26.55 -13.68 -7.93
N ARG A 206 25.34 -13.29 -8.32
CA ARG A 206 24.42 -14.15 -9.07
C ARG A 206 24.68 -14.12 -10.57
N HIS A 207 25.10 -12.98 -11.11
CA HIS A 207 25.22 -12.75 -12.55
C HIS A 207 26.66 -12.48 -12.96
N THR A 208 27.58 -13.33 -12.49
CA THR A 208 29.01 -13.17 -12.77
C THR A 208 29.27 -13.09 -14.27
N THR A 209 28.60 -13.91 -15.10
CA THR A 209 28.73 -13.94 -16.58
C THR A 209 28.33 -12.63 -17.25
N ASP A 210 27.20 -12.05 -16.85
CA ASP A 210 26.70 -10.80 -17.40
C ASP A 210 27.59 -9.63 -16.96
N MET A 211 28.03 -9.63 -15.70
CA MET A 211 29.00 -8.65 -15.18
C MET A 211 30.33 -8.68 -15.96
N ARG A 212 30.83 -9.85 -16.40
CA ARG A 212 32.07 -9.91 -17.22
C ARG A 212 31.87 -9.27 -18.58
N ARG A 213 30.65 -9.40 -19.13
CA ARG A 213 30.28 -8.89 -20.45
C ARG A 213 29.86 -7.42 -20.40
N LEU A 214 29.72 -6.83 -19.22
CA LEU A 214 29.19 -5.48 -19.03
C LEU A 214 29.92 -4.43 -19.87
N GLY A 215 31.25 -4.45 -19.90
CA GLY A 215 32.02 -3.51 -20.72
C GLY A 215 31.80 -3.68 -22.23
N ARG A 216 31.49 -4.90 -22.70
CA ARG A 216 31.15 -5.16 -24.11
C ARG A 216 29.71 -4.79 -24.44
N THR A 217 28.77 -5.07 -23.54
CA THR A 217 27.34 -4.79 -23.76
C THR A 217 27.01 -3.31 -23.55
N MET A 218 27.80 -2.61 -22.74
CA MET A 218 27.63 -1.20 -22.38
C MET A 218 28.93 -0.42 -22.56
N PRO A 219 29.34 -0.13 -23.80
CA PRO A 219 30.60 0.57 -24.07
C PRO A 219 30.62 2.01 -23.55
N SER A 220 29.45 2.63 -23.34
CA SER A 220 29.35 3.98 -22.75
C SER A 220 29.38 4.00 -21.23
N LEU A 221 29.50 2.84 -20.55
CA LEU A 221 29.48 2.78 -19.10
C LEU A 221 30.81 3.28 -18.52
N GLU A 222 30.78 4.50 -17.99
CA GLU A 222 31.92 5.19 -17.39
C GLU A 222 32.14 4.77 -15.93
N ARG A 223 31.06 4.46 -15.20
CA ARG A 223 31.09 4.23 -13.75
C ARG A 223 30.13 3.12 -13.32
N LEU A 224 30.66 2.08 -12.68
CA LEU A 224 29.90 1.07 -11.96
C LEU A 224 30.08 1.26 -10.46
N GLU A 225 29.00 1.16 -9.71
CA GLU A 225 29.01 1.27 -8.27
C GLU A 225 28.29 0.10 -7.63
N LEU A 226 28.88 -0.43 -6.57
CA LEU A 226 28.16 -1.28 -5.64
C LEU A 226 27.60 -0.42 -4.52
N THR A 227 26.31 -0.56 -4.28
CA THR A 227 25.59 0.30 -3.32
C THR A 227 25.04 -0.51 -2.18
N HIS A 228 25.23 0.00 -0.97
CA HIS A 228 24.69 -0.55 0.26
C HIS A 228 23.67 0.45 0.79
N VAL A 229 22.43 0.02 0.99
CA VAL A 229 21.41 0.81 1.67
C VAL A 229 21.00 0.06 2.93
N GLU A 230 21.39 0.58 4.07
CA GLU A 230 21.08 -0.01 5.37
C GLU A 230 19.99 0.79 6.06
N ARG A 231 19.11 0.09 6.79
CA ARG A 231 18.07 0.71 7.62
C ARG A 231 18.42 0.53 9.09
N TYR A 232 18.59 1.63 9.80
CA TYR A 232 18.83 1.69 11.23
C TYR A 232 17.54 2.03 11.95
N LEU A 233 17.10 1.14 12.85
CA LEU A 233 15.85 1.28 13.58
C LEU A 233 16.07 1.76 15.02
N GLY A 234 15.14 2.59 15.47
CA GLY A 234 15.12 3.14 16.81
C GLY A 234 14.56 2.13 17.82
N ARG A 235 15.01 2.19 19.08
CA ARG A 235 14.56 1.29 20.16
C ARG A 235 13.05 1.35 20.41
N SER A 236 12.43 2.50 20.16
CA SER A 236 10.98 2.73 20.27
C SER A 236 10.15 2.08 19.16
N THR A 237 10.77 1.49 18.12
CA THR A 237 10.03 0.67 17.16
C THR A 237 9.68 -0.68 17.77
N ALA A 238 8.48 -0.77 18.34
CA ALA A 238 7.85 -2.06 18.59
C ALA A 238 7.66 -2.77 17.25
N PHE A 239 7.98 -4.06 17.19
CA PHE A 239 7.90 -4.89 15.98
C PHE A 239 6.41 -5.16 15.68
N GLU A 240 5.70 -4.19 15.13
CA GLU A 240 4.40 -4.47 14.52
C GLU A 240 4.65 -5.23 13.22
N ARG A 241 3.99 -6.39 13.08
CA ARG A 241 4.17 -7.31 11.96
C ARG A 241 3.61 -6.66 10.71
N ASP A 242 4.48 -5.95 10.00
CA ASP A 242 4.16 -5.21 8.79
C ASP A 242 3.93 -6.21 7.64
N TRP A 243 2.68 -6.37 7.20
CA TRP A 243 2.31 -7.29 6.10
C TRP A 243 2.73 -6.72 4.74
N GLY A 244 4.03 -6.53 4.53
CA GLY A 244 4.63 -6.22 3.23
C GLY A 244 4.25 -4.86 2.64
N CYS A 245 3.63 -3.97 3.42
CA CYS A 245 3.10 -2.72 2.94
C CYS A 245 3.64 -1.57 3.80
N PHE A 246 4.44 -0.68 3.20
CA PHE A 246 4.89 0.59 3.81
C PHE A 246 3.72 1.53 4.25
N ARG A 247 2.46 1.07 4.24
CA ARG A 247 1.23 1.84 4.48
C ARG A 247 0.83 1.93 5.96
N ALA A 248 1.28 1.02 6.83
CA ALA A 248 0.96 1.07 8.27
C ALA A 248 2.03 1.84 9.08
N CYS A 249 2.48 2.99 8.59
CA CYS A 249 3.60 3.74 9.20
C CYS A 249 3.14 4.69 10.32
N GLY A 250 2.72 4.13 11.46
CA GLY A 250 2.54 4.91 12.70
C GLY A 250 3.86 5.24 13.40
N GLY A 251 4.72 4.22 13.59
CA GLY A 251 5.97 4.35 14.36
C GLY A 251 7.26 4.04 13.58
N ILE A 252 7.23 3.13 12.61
CA ILE A 252 8.44 2.53 12.00
C ILE A 252 9.27 3.55 11.19
N GLN A 253 8.63 4.49 10.49
CA GLN A 253 9.34 5.50 9.69
C GLN A 253 9.90 6.68 10.51
N ARG A 254 9.32 6.97 11.67
CA ARG A 254 9.70 8.13 12.52
C ARG A 254 10.91 7.85 13.39
N ASP A 255 11.27 6.59 13.51
CA ASP A 255 12.39 6.10 14.29
C ASP A 255 13.26 5.22 13.37
N ALA A 256 13.47 5.65 12.12
CA ALA A 256 14.35 4.96 11.17
C ALA A 256 15.24 5.95 10.42
N VAL A 257 16.54 5.69 10.41
CA VAL A 257 17.52 6.38 9.57
C VAL A 257 17.98 5.40 8.52
N PHE A 258 18.05 5.82 7.26
CA PHE A 258 18.59 5.03 6.18
C PHE A 258 19.94 5.59 5.78
N VAL A 259 20.91 4.72 5.48
CA VAL A 259 22.22 5.15 5.01
C VAL A 259 22.53 4.46 3.71
N ARG A 260 22.80 5.28 2.69
CA ARG A 260 23.35 4.85 1.40
C ARG A 260 24.85 5.03 1.44
N ALA A 261 25.59 3.98 1.13
CA ALA A 261 27.03 4.02 0.90
C ALA A 261 27.34 3.48 -0.50
N GLU A 262 28.32 4.08 -1.16
CA GLU A 262 28.72 3.73 -2.52
C GLU A 262 30.20 3.29 -2.56
N MET A 263 30.45 2.13 -3.16
CA MET A 263 31.80 1.64 -3.47
C MET A 263 31.99 1.71 -4.99
N PRO A 264 32.81 2.64 -5.51
CA PRO A 264 33.11 2.68 -6.93
C PRO A 264 33.84 1.40 -7.34
N VAL A 265 33.47 0.86 -8.49
CA VAL A 265 34.14 -0.28 -9.11
C VAL A 265 34.82 0.23 -10.36
N GLU A 266 36.15 0.11 -10.38
CA GLU A 266 36.93 0.43 -11.55
C GLU A 266 36.62 -0.56 -12.68
N ILE A 267 35.95 -0.09 -13.73
CA ILE A 267 35.82 -0.80 -15.00
C ILE A 267 36.92 -0.25 -15.91
N ARG A 268 38.19 -0.59 -15.67
CA ARG A 268 39.28 -0.03 -16.49
C ARG A 268 39.33 -0.68 -17.88
N GLY A 269 39.12 0.14 -18.91
CA GLY A 269 39.64 -0.06 -20.27
C GLY A 269 38.83 -0.95 -21.21
N GLU A 270 38.87 -0.65 -22.51
CA GLU A 270 38.37 -1.53 -23.56
C GLU A 270 39.02 -2.92 -23.43
N GLY A 271 38.21 -3.94 -23.09
CA GLY A 271 38.62 -5.33 -23.11
C GLY A 271 39.02 -5.98 -21.78
N VAL A 272 39.04 -5.27 -20.64
CA VAL A 272 39.28 -5.91 -19.34
C VAL A 272 37.98 -6.53 -18.81
N GLU A 273 37.79 -7.81 -19.12
CA GLU A 273 36.71 -8.59 -18.51
C GLU A 273 36.97 -8.79 -17.02
N LEU A 274 35.96 -8.50 -16.19
CA LEU A 274 35.98 -8.99 -14.80
C LEU A 274 36.04 -10.52 -14.83
N SER A 275 37.14 -11.09 -14.32
CA SER A 275 37.25 -12.55 -14.22
C SER A 275 36.20 -13.08 -13.24
N GLN A 276 35.82 -14.35 -13.36
CA GLN A 276 34.84 -14.95 -12.43
C GLN A 276 35.33 -14.89 -10.97
N ASN A 277 36.64 -15.07 -10.76
CA ASN A 277 37.27 -14.91 -9.46
C ASN A 277 37.29 -13.45 -9.02
N GLY A 278 37.47 -12.50 -9.95
CA GLY A 278 37.34 -11.07 -9.71
C GLY A 278 35.95 -10.67 -9.22
N CYS A 279 34.87 -11.19 -9.83
CA CYS A 279 33.50 -10.94 -9.36
C CYS A 279 33.25 -11.52 -7.95
N LYS A 280 33.77 -12.73 -7.67
CA LYS A 280 33.67 -13.35 -6.34
C LYS A 280 34.42 -12.51 -5.28
N GLU A 281 35.63 -12.07 -5.60
CA GLU A 281 36.43 -11.25 -4.69
C GLU A 281 35.83 -9.86 -4.50
N LEU A 282 35.29 -9.25 -5.56
CA LEU A 282 34.55 -7.99 -5.49
C LEU A 282 33.34 -8.10 -4.56
N TYR A 283 32.54 -9.17 -4.70
CA TYR A 283 31.42 -9.44 -3.80
C TYR A 283 31.88 -9.65 -2.35
N ARG A 284 32.97 -10.41 -2.14
CA ARG A 284 33.55 -10.65 -0.81
C ARG A 284 34.02 -9.33 -0.19
N ARG A 285 34.90 -8.59 -0.87
CA ARG A 285 35.40 -7.26 -0.45
C ARG A 285 34.25 -6.32 -0.10
N PHE A 286 33.19 -6.30 -0.91
CA PHE A 286 32.03 -5.45 -0.61
C PHE A 286 31.28 -5.91 0.65
N THR A 287 30.92 -7.19 0.73
CA THR A 287 30.04 -7.68 1.81
C THR A 287 30.74 -7.88 3.15
N THR A 288 31.97 -8.42 3.16
CA THR A 288 32.69 -8.72 4.41
C THR A 288 33.51 -7.55 4.93
N ASN A 289 33.99 -6.67 4.05
CA ASN A 289 34.85 -5.56 4.46
C ASN A 289 34.07 -4.24 4.38
N PHE A 290 33.66 -3.81 3.18
CA PHE A 290 33.03 -2.50 2.99
C PHE A 290 31.75 -2.33 3.82
N CYS A 291 30.77 -3.22 3.71
CA CYS A 291 29.51 -3.11 4.47
C CYS A 291 29.74 -3.16 5.99
N VAL A 292 30.66 -4.02 6.45
CA VAL A 292 30.97 -4.16 7.88
C VAL A 292 31.62 -2.88 8.42
N TYR A 293 32.58 -2.30 7.68
CA TYR A 293 33.21 -1.04 8.05
C TYR A 293 32.23 0.13 8.02
N VAL A 294 31.43 0.27 6.95
CA VAL A 294 30.38 1.28 6.86
C VAL A 294 29.43 1.18 8.04
N ASN A 295 28.91 -0.02 8.33
CA ASN A 295 27.98 -0.22 9.43
C ASN A 295 28.62 0.12 10.78
N THR A 296 29.88 -0.27 10.99
CA THR A 296 30.64 0.06 12.20
C THR A 296 30.84 1.57 12.35
N ILE A 297 31.23 2.27 11.27
CA ILE A 297 31.43 3.72 11.26
C ILE A 297 30.10 4.43 11.51
N VAL A 298 29.02 4.04 10.82
CA VAL A 298 27.69 4.64 11.00
C VAL A 298 27.24 4.51 12.46
N ARG A 299 27.31 3.32 13.05
CA ARG A 299 26.92 3.11 14.44
C ARG A 299 27.81 3.88 15.41
N LYS A 300 29.14 3.80 15.28
CA LYS A 300 30.05 4.42 16.26
C LYS A 300 30.11 5.95 16.16
N ARG A 301 30.09 6.49 14.94
CA ARG A 301 30.33 7.91 14.67
C ARG A 301 29.05 8.72 14.54
N PHE A 302 27.99 8.14 13.97
CA PHE A 302 26.79 8.89 13.61
C PHE A 302 25.56 8.53 14.45
N LEU A 303 25.44 7.28 14.87
CA LEU A 303 24.27 6.77 15.59
C LEU A 303 24.69 6.21 16.95
N VAL A 304 25.16 7.09 17.85
CA VAL A 304 25.82 6.72 19.11
C VAL A 304 24.91 5.76 19.91
N PRO A 305 25.34 4.50 20.13
CA PRO A 305 24.65 3.61 21.05
C PRO A 305 24.72 4.24 22.44
N SER A 306 23.60 4.32 23.16
CA SER A 306 23.69 4.75 24.56
C SER A 306 24.40 3.66 25.36
N ASP A 307 25.16 4.04 26.40
CA ASP A 307 25.85 3.08 27.29
C ASP A 307 24.88 2.10 27.98
N THR A 308 23.58 2.38 27.91
CA THR A 308 22.48 1.54 28.44
C THR A 308 21.83 0.62 27.40
N ASP A 309 22.30 0.65 26.16
CA ASP A 309 21.81 -0.24 25.11
C ASP A 309 22.48 -1.61 25.29
N GLY A 310 21.67 -2.60 25.68
CA GLY A 310 22.10 -3.99 25.65
C GLY A 310 22.50 -4.40 24.23
N ASP A 311 23.07 -5.60 24.09
CA ASP A 311 23.60 -6.15 22.84
C ASP A 311 22.52 -6.42 21.74
N ASP A 312 21.34 -5.80 21.83
CA ASP A 312 20.22 -5.96 20.90
C ASP A 312 20.39 -5.17 19.59
N GLY A 313 21.43 -4.32 19.51
CA GLY A 313 21.80 -3.55 18.33
C GLY A 313 20.78 -2.47 17.93
N ARG A 314 19.83 -2.12 18.81
CA ARG A 314 18.86 -1.04 18.59
C ARG A 314 19.45 0.30 19.03
N ILE A 315 19.10 1.38 18.33
CA ILE A 315 19.62 2.72 18.63
C ILE A 315 18.54 3.55 19.31
N ASN A 316 18.85 4.26 20.39
CA ASN A 316 17.90 5.19 20.99
C ASN A 316 17.98 6.59 20.35
N PHE A 317 17.34 6.79 19.19
CA PHE A 317 17.33 8.10 18.48
C PHE A 317 16.77 9.27 19.31
N ARG A 318 16.01 8.99 20.37
CA ARG A 318 15.38 10.02 21.21
C ARG A 318 16.24 10.42 22.41
N ALA A 319 17.24 9.62 22.78
CA ALA A 319 18.18 9.97 23.82
C ALA A 319 19.10 11.12 23.34
N PRO A 320 19.48 12.05 24.22
CA PRO A 320 20.57 12.99 23.93
C PRO A 320 21.81 12.21 23.45
N GLY A 321 22.37 12.59 22.31
CA GLY A 321 23.52 11.91 21.71
C GLY A 321 23.19 10.73 20.79
N GLY A 322 21.96 10.22 20.74
CA GLY A 322 21.60 9.07 19.89
C GLY A 322 21.77 9.29 18.38
N ILE A 323 21.91 10.55 17.97
CA ILE A 323 22.31 10.99 16.63
C ILE A 323 23.46 11.99 16.82
N ALA A 324 24.52 11.85 16.04
CA ALA A 324 25.69 12.70 16.12
C ALA A 324 25.35 14.17 15.88
N GLU A 325 26.02 15.05 16.61
CA GLU A 325 25.85 16.48 16.46
C GLU A 325 26.21 16.92 15.04
N GLY A 326 25.29 17.65 14.40
CA GLY A 326 25.44 18.12 13.02
C GLY A 326 24.98 17.14 11.94
N LEU A 327 24.47 15.94 12.27
CA LEU A 327 23.73 15.12 11.32
C LEU A 327 22.27 15.59 11.27
N ASP A 328 21.94 16.38 10.25
CA ASP A 328 20.63 16.97 10.05
C ASP A 328 20.29 17.16 8.57
N ASP A 329 19.10 17.70 8.27
CA ASP A 329 18.61 17.93 6.91
C ASP A 329 19.45 18.91 6.07
N LEU A 330 20.39 19.66 6.65
CA LEU A 330 21.31 20.51 5.91
C LEU A 330 22.66 19.83 5.64
N ARG A 331 23.00 18.79 6.42
CA ARG A 331 24.24 18.03 6.30
C ARG A 331 23.96 16.53 6.40
N ASP A 332 23.36 16.02 5.33
CA ASP A 332 22.99 14.62 5.13
C ASP A 332 24.05 13.82 4.34
N GLU A 333 25.09 14.47 3.82
CA GLU A 333 26.20 13.83 3.11
C GLU A 333 27.52 13.94 3.88
N TRP A 334 28.26 12.83 3.92
CA TRP A 334 29.53 12.72 4.62
C TRP A 334 30.53 11.86 3.83
N GLU A 335 31.77 12.31 3.74
CA GLU A 335 32.88 11.47 3.29
C GLU A 335 33.56 10.85 4.51
N VAL A 336 33.81 9.55 4.46
CA VAL A 336 34.45 8.80 5.54
C VAL A 336 35.57 7.93 4.99
N ASP A 337 36.66 7.88 5.75
CA ASP A 337 37.78 6.99 5.49
C ASP A 337 37.46 5.61 6.07
N LEU A 338 37.60 4.58 5.24
CA LEU A 338 37.48 3.19 5.65
C LEU A 338 38.83 2.69 6.19
N PRO A 339 38.84 1.68 7.09
CA PRO A 339 40.09 1.06 7.55
C PRO A 339 40.95 0.46 6.43
N THR A 340 40.39 0.26 5.24
CA THR A 340 41.12 -0.19 4.04
C THR A 340 41.97 0.91 3.40
N GLY A 341 41.84 2.16 3.84
CA GLY A 341 42.43 3.34 3.20
C GLY A 341 41.58 3.92 2.06
N ASP A 342 40.48 3.26 1.69
CA ASP A 342 39.53 3.77 0.72
C ASP A 342 38.63 4.85 1.36
N THR A 343 38.20 5.84 0.59
CA THR A 343 37.16 6.79 1.03
C THR A 343 35.80 6.41 0.45
N THR A 344 34.73 6.62 1.21
CA THR A 344 33.36 6.41 0.71
C THR A 344 32.45 7.56 1.13
N ARG A 345 31.47 7.82 0.29
CA ARG A 345 30.42 8.81 0.55
C ARG A 345 29.21 8.12 1.17
N LEU A 346 28.83 8.61 2.34
CA LEU A 346 27.61 8.25 3.06
C LEU A 346 26.55 9.32 2.78
N THR A 347 25.38 8.89 2.33
CA THR A 347 24.19 9.73 2.22
C THR A 347 23.15 9.23 3.21
N PHE A 348 22.83 10.05 4.19
CA PHE A 348 21.80 9.77 5.18
C PHE A 348 20.44 10.20 4.63
N MET A 349 19.44 9.36 4.82
CA MET A 349 18.06 9.67 4.49
C MET A 349 17.21 9.43 5.72
N GLY A 350 16.25 10.32 5.94
CA GLY A 350 15.47 10.30 7.15
C GLY A 350 16.31 10.76 8.33
N VAL A 351 16.61 12.06 8.38
CA VAL A 351 17.45 12.70 9.41
C VAL A 351 16.64 13.75 10.18
N PRO A 352 17.08 14.16 11.38
CA PRO A 352 16.43 15.25 12.11
C PRO A 352 16.49 16.58 11.35
N GLN A 353 15.51 17.45 11.61
CA GLN A 353 15.54 18.80 11.07
C GLN A 353 16.52 19.68 11.85
N SER A 354 17.40 20.37 11.12
CA SER A 354 18.28 21.39 11.66
C SER A 354 17.49 22.46 12.41
N ARG A 355 18.12 23.11 13.39
CA ARG A 355 17.50 24.25 14.10
C ARG A 355 17.08 25.35 13.12
N ARG A 356 17.87 25.58 12.07
CA ARG A 356 17.60 26.58 11.03
C ARG A 356 16.34 26.22 10.24
N THR A 357 16.20 24.98 9.77
CA THR A 357 15.00 24.50 9.09
C THR A 357 13.77 24.62 9.98
N ARG A 358 13.85 24.20 11.24
CA ARG A 358 12.71 24.29 12.18
C ARG A 358 12.24 25.72 12.42
N ILE A 359 13.17 26.67 12.58
CA ILE A 359 12.83 28.09 12.71
C ILE A 359 12.20 28.62 11.42
N ALA A 360 12.76 28.28 10.26
CA ALA A 360 12.22 28.70 8.97
C ALA A 360 10.79 28.19 8.76
N LEU A 361 10.54 26.89 8.98
CA LEU A 361 9.21 26.28 8.87
C LEU A 361 8.23 26.88 9.91
N ALA A 362 8.68 27.16 11.13
CA ALA A 362 7.84 27.81 12.13
C ALA A 362 7.46 29.24 11.72
N ARG A 363 8.37 30.01 11.11
CA ARG A 363 8.08 31.34 10.56
C ARG A 363 7.10 31.26 9.39
N GLU A 364 7.31 30.33 8.47
CA GLU A 364 6.44 30.14 7.32
C GLU A 364 5.02 29.73 7.75
N ARG A 365 4.89 28.83 8.73
CA ARG A 365 3.58 28.49 9.31
C ARG A 365 2.88 29.70 9.91
N ARG A 366 3.58 30.50 10.71
CA ARG A 366 3.02 31.73 11.29
C ARG A 366 2.56 32.70 10.19
N ALA A 367 3.36 32.87 9.14
CA ALA A 367 2.98 33.74 8.02
C ALA A 367 1.72 33.25 7.30
N ARG A 368 1.58 31.93 7.08
CA ARG A 368 0.35 31.35 6.50
C ARG A 368 -0.86 31.49 7.41
N ASP A 369 -0.69 31.27 8.71
CA ASP A 369 -1.77 31.43 9.68
C ASP A 369 -2.24 32.89 9.75
N VAL A 370 -1.32 33.87 9.71
CA VAL A 370 -1.66 35.29 9.60
C VAL A 370 -2.41 35.58 8.31
N ALA A 371 -1.91 35.12 7.15
CA ALA A 371 -2.59 35.34 5.86
C ALA A 371 -4.00 34.73 5.81
N ARG A 372 -4.23 33.59 6.47
CA ARG A 372 -5.57 32.99 6.61
C ARG A 372 -6.48 33.83 7.49
N GLN A 373 -5.97 34.31 8.62
CA GLN A 373 -6.72 35.19 9.52
C GLN A 373 -7.09 36.51 8.83
N ASP A 374 -6.17 37.08 8.06
CA ASP A 374 -6.42 38.29 7.26
C ASP A 374 -7.51 38.05 6.18
N ALA A 375 -7.61 36.81 5.67
CA ALA A 375 -8.68 36.38 4.76
C ALA A 375 -9.99 36.01 5.48
N GLY A 376 -10.08 36.18 6.81
CA GLY A 376 -11.25 35.80 7.61
C GLY A 376 -11.43 34.30 7.82
N LEU A 377 -10.42 33.49 7.48
CA LEU A 377 -10.42 32.04 7.65
C LEU A 377 -9.78 31.67 9.00
N PRO A 378 -10.26 30.60 9.67
CA PRO A 378 -9.62 30.09 10.88
C PRO A 378 -8.22 29.57 10.59
N ARG A 379 -7.38 29.53 11.63
CA ARG A 379 -6.05 28.90 11.52
C ARG A 379 -6.22 27.42 11.20
N ILE A 380 -5.24 26.83 10.51
CA ILE A 380 -5.30 25.40 10.14
C ILE A 380 -5.45 24.51 11.38
N GLY A 381 -4.79 24.89 12.49
CA GLY A 381 -4.92 24.17 13.76
C GLY A 381 -6.32 24.29 14.40
N GLU A 382 -6.98 25.43 14.24
CA GLU A 382 -8.34 25.66 14.75
C GLU A 382 -9.36 24.90 13.91
N GLU A 383 -9.24 24.96 12.58
CA GLU A 383 -10.08 24.21 11.64
C GLU A 383 -10.04 22.70 11.92
N LYS A 384 -8.84 22.13 12.06
CA LYS A 384 -8.67 20.71 12.43
C LYS A 384 -9.22 20.37 13.82
N ALA A 385 -9.13 21.29 14.77
CA ALA A 385 -9.71 21.07 16.10
C ALA A 385 -11.24 21.05 16.05
N VAL A 386 -11.85 21.92 15.23
CA VAL A 386 -13.30 21.93 15.00
C VAL A 386 -13.74 20.65 14.29
N GLU A 387 -13.03 20.24 13.24
CA GLU A 387 -13.29 19.00 12.50
C GLU A 387 -13.16 17.75 13.39
N GLU A 388 -12.12 17.67 14.23
CA GLU A 388 -11.93 16.56 15.16
C GLU A 388 -13.04 16.51 16.23
N VAL A 389 -13.51 17.67 16.72
CA VAL A 389 -14.65 17.73 17.63
C VAL A 389 -15.93 17.27 16.96
N ALA A 390 -16.18 17.67 15.70
CA ALA A 390 -17.32 17.21 14.91
C ALA A 390 -17.26 15.69 14.71
N ARG A 391 -16.11 15.16 14.26
CA ARG A 391 -15.87 13.73 14.08
C ARG A 391 -16.11 12.93 15.37
N ARG A 392 -15.68 13.44 16.53
CA ARG A 392 -15.92 12.80 17.83
C ARG A 392 -17.39 12.83 18.25
N ARG A 393 -18.13 13.87 17.89
CA ARG A 393 -19.57 13.93 18.11
C ARG A 393 -20.29 12.91 17.25
N ASP A 394 -19.92 12.79 15.98
CA ASP A 394 -20.50 11.81 15.07
C ASP A 394 -20.21 10.38 15.55
N GLN A 395 -18.96 10.08 15.91
CA GLN A 395 -18.60 8.77 16.48
C GLN A 395 -19.36 8.45 17.77
N ARG A 396 -19.60 9.45 18.63
CA ARG A 396 -20.38 9.26 19.85
C ARG A 396 -21.86 9.02 19.51
N SER A 397 -22.42 9.79 18.58
CA SER A 397 -23.79 9.61 18.10
C SER A 397 -24.00 8.23 17.45
N ASP A 398 -23.03 7.75 16.67
CA ASP A 398 -23.05 6.42 16.06
C ASP A 398 -22.95 5.32 17.13
N ALA A 399 -22.09 5.52 18.13
CA ALA A 399 -21.96 4.58 19.25
C ALA A 399 -23.27 4.52 20.07
N GLU A 400 -23.87 5.67 20.39
CA GLU A 400 -25.17 5.74 21.06
C GLU A 400 -26.28 5.07 20.24
N THR A 401 -26.31 5.30 18.92
CA THR A 401 -27.26 4.63 18.01
C THR A 401 -27.05 3.12 17.97
N CYS A 402 -25.80 2.65 17.99
CA CYS A 402 -25.45 1.22 18.04
C CYS A 402 -25.86 0.59 19.38
N GLU A 403 -25.63 1.28 20.49
CA GLU A 403 -26.07 0.85 21.83
C GLU A 403 -27.59 0.77 21.94
N ASP A 404 -28.31 1.74 21.37
CA ASP A 404 -29.78 1.75 21.30
C ASP A 404 -30.32 0.58 20.45
N LEU A 405 -29.69 0.28 19.31
CA LEU A 405 -30.04 -0.89 18.49
C LEU A 405 -29.81 -2.19 19.26
N HIS A 406 -28.66 -2.36 19.91
CA HIS A 406 -28.38 -3.52 20.76
C HIS A 406 -29.33 -3.62 21.95
N HIS A 407 -29.75 -2.50 22.54
CA HIS A 407 -30.77 -2.48 23.57
C HIS A 407 -32.12 -2.96 23.04
N ARG A 408 -32.57 -2.44 21.89
CA ARG A 408 -33.80 -2.87 21.22
C ARG A 408 -33.79 -4.36 20.88
N GLU A 409 -32.67 -4.88 20.36
CA GLU A 409 -32.52 -6.30 20.08
C GLU A 409 -32.65 -7.15 21.35
N ARG A 410 -31.98 -6.78 22.45
CA ARG A 410 -32.11 -7.47 23.75
C ARG A 410 -33.55 -7.47 24.27
N VAL A 411 -34.27 -6.36 24.13
CA VAL A 411 -35.69 -6.28 24.51
C VAL A 411 -36.55 -7.21 23.64
N LEU A 412 -36.33 -7.23 22.32
CA LEU A 412 -37.05 -8.12 21.40
C LEU A 412 -36.75 -9.59 21.68
N GLU A 413 -35.49 -9.94 21.97
CA GLU A 413 -35.08 -11.29 22.35
C GLU A 413 -35.71 -11.71 23.68
N GLY A 414 -35.72 -10.83 24.68
CA GLY A 414 -36.43 -11.05 25.94
C GLY A 414 -37.94 -11.28 25.75
N ARG A 415 -38.58 -10.55 24.82
CA ARG A 415 -39.99 -10.78 24.45
C ARG A 415 -40.19 -12.13 23.76
N ARG A 416 -39.28 -12.52 22.86
CA ARG A 416 -39.30 -13.84 22.20
C ARG A 416 -39.16 -14.99 23.20
N LEU A 417 -38.25 -14.88 24.15
CA LEU A 417 -38.06 -15.88 25.22
C LEU A 417 -39.33 -16.03 26.07
N LYS A 418 -39.94 -14.92 26.52
CA LYS A 418 -41.21 -14.94 27.27
C LYS A 418 -42.37 -15.54 26.46
N ALA A 419 -42.41 -15.31 25.15
CA ALA A 419 -43.41 -15.92 24.27
C ALA A 419 -43.21 -17.44 24.14
N VAL A 420 -41.95 -17.89 24.00
CA VAL A 420 -41.61 -19.31 23.97
C VAL A 420 -41.95 -19.99 25.31
N GLU A 421 -41.71 -19.33 26.43
CA GLU A 421 -42.11 -19.83 27.76
C GLU A 421 -43.63 -19.97 27.89
N ARG A 422 -44.41 -18.97 27.44
CA ARG A 422 -45.87 -19.07 27.39
C ARG A 422 -46.36 -20.23 26.54
N ILE A 423 -45.78 -20.43 25.35
CA ILE A 423 -46.13 -21.59 24.51
C ILE A 423 -45.77 -22.90 25.21
N LYS A 424 -44.66 -22.95 25.97
CA LYS A 424 -44.29 -24.13 26.75
C LYS A 424 -45.26 -24.40 27.90
N THR A 425 -45.73 -23.37 28.62
CA THR A 425 -46.71 -23.53 29.69
C THR A 425 -48.06 -23.97 29.14
N GLU A 426 -48.55 -23.34 28.07
CA GLU A 426 -49.77 -23.76 27.37
C GLU A 426 -49.68 -25.21 26.85
N ARG A 427 -48.52 -25.63 26.35
CA ARG A 427 -48.30 -27.04 25.94
C ARG A 427 -48.30 -27.99 27.13
N LYS A 428 -47.85 -27.57 28.31
CA LYS A 428 -47.91 -28.39 29.53
C LYS A 428 -49.34 -28.50 30.03
N GLU A 429 -50.08 -27.40 30.04
CA GLU A 429 -51.51 -27.36 30.41
C GLU A 429 -52.34 -28.23 29.47
N LYS A 430 -52.21 -28.06 28.14
CA LYS A 430 -52.89 -28.92 27.16
C LYS A 430 -52.52 -30.40 27.28
N LYS A 431 -51.29 -30.72 27.72
CA LYS A 431 -50.90 -32.11 28.01
C LYS A 431 -51.55 -32.62 29.29
N ALA A 432 -51.67 -31.79 30.33
CA ALA A 432 -52.37 -32.13 31.56
C ALA A 432 -53.86 -32.35 31.30
N GLU A 433 -54.52 -31.45 30.57
CA GLU A 433 -55.92 -31.61 30.14
C GLU A 433 -56.12 -32.89 29.33
N LYS A 434 -55.25 -33.18 28.35
CA LYS A 434 -55.30 -34.44 27.60
C LYS A 434 -55.13 -35.67 28.50
N GLN A 435 -54.28 -35.59 29.51
CA GLN A 435 -54.11 -36.68 30.49
C GLN A 435 -55.35 -36.85 31.36
N GLU A 436 -56.01 -35.77 31.77
CA GLU A 436 -57.27 -35.83 32.52
C GLU A 436 -58.40 -36.41 31.69
N VAL A 437 -58.57 -35.95 30.44
CA VAL A 437 -59.54 -36.52 29.49
C VAL A 437 -59.26 -38.00 29.26
N TRP A 438 -57.99 -38.39 29.12
CA TRP A 438 -57.60 -39.78 28.95
C TRP A 438 -57.94 -40.62 30.19
N ARG A 439 -57.64 -40.12 31.40
CA ARG A 439 -58.03 -40.78 32.66
C ARG A 439 -59.55 -40.92 32.80
N ALA A 440 -60.32 -39.89 32.44
CA ALA A 440 -61.78 -39.94 32.46
C ALA A 440 -62.33 -40.94 31.44
N MET A 441 -61.74 -41.00 30.24
CA MET A 441 -62.09 -41.97 29.21
C MET A 441 -61.78 -43.41 29.66
N GLU A 442 -60.65 -43.62 30.34
CA GLU A 442 -60.27 -44.93 30.88
C GLU A 442 -61.21 -45.36 32.02
N GLN A 443 -61.54 -44.46 32.95
CA GLN A 443 -62.56 -44.69 33.99
C GLN A 443 -63.92 -45.02 33.38
N ALA A 444 -64.36 -44.29 32.35
CA ALA A 444 -65.61 -44.60 31.64
C ALA A 444 -65.56 -45.96 30.93
N ARG A 445 -64.39 -46.36 30.40
CA ARG A 445 -64.18 -47.68 29.80
C ARG A 445 -64.21 -48.80 30.84
N GLU A 446 -63.67 -48.56 32.02
CA GLU A 446 -63.76 -49.48 33.16
C GLU A 446 -65.19 -49.62 33.68
N LEU A 447 -65.93 -48.52 33.79
CA LEU A 447 -67.36 -48.54 34.12
C LEU A 447 -68.16 -49.35 33.08
N ARG A 448 -67.93 -49.12 31.78
CA ARG A 448 -68.54 -49.94 30.70
C ARG A 448 -68.12 -51.42 30.77
N ARG A 449 -66.89 -51.72 31.18
CA ARG A 449 -66.44 -53.11 31.40
C ARG A 449 -67.08 -53.72 32.65
N ALA A 450 -67.35 -52.94 33.68
CA ALA A 450 -68.06 -53.37 34.87
C ALA A 450 -69.56 -53.59 34.60
N GLU A 451 -70.19 -52.74 33.78
CA GLU A 451 -71.56 -52.95 33.27
C GLU A 451 -71.65 -54.19 32.38
N ARG A 452 -70.72 -54.37 31.44
CA ARG A 452 -70.66 -55.60 30.60
C ARG A 452 -70.39 -56.87 31.41
N LYS A 453 -69.87 -56.76 32.63
CA LYS A 453 -69.75 -57.88 33.58
C LYS A 453 -70.99 -58.08 34.46
N ARG A 454 -71.90 -57.09 34.54
CA ARG A 454 -73.21 -57.20 35.21
C ARG A 454 -74.33 -57.71 34.30
N VAL A 455 -74.14 -57.71 32.98
CA VAL A 455 -75.16 -58.13 31.98
C VAL A 455 -74.77 -59.45 31.27
N VAL A 456 -74.26 -60.44 32.01
CA VAL A 456 -74.11 -61.85 31.56
C VAL A 456 -75.10 -62.78 32.29
N LYS A 457 -76.22 -62.22 32.75
CA LYS A 457 -77.42 -62.98 33.10
C LYS A 457 -78.63 -62.20 32.60
N VAL A 458 -79.46 -62.91 31.84
CA VAL A 458 -80.83 -62.56 31.40
C VAL A 458 -80.95 -61.96 29.99
N GLU A 459 -81.25 -62.90 29.08
CA GLU A 459 -82.26 -62.89 28.00
C GLU A 459 -81.95 -62.37 26.59
N GLU A 460 -82.12 -63.32 25.67
CA GLU A 460 -82.42 -63.20 24.25
C GLU A 460 -83.73 -62.44 24.02
N ILE A 461 -83.71 -61.38 23.21
CA ILE A 461 -84.90 -60.85 22.53
C ILE A 461 -84.49 -60.46 21.10
N LYS A 462 -85.13 -61.11 20.11
CA LYS A 462 -85.15 -60.77 18.67
C LYS A 462 -86.02 -59.53 18.42
N VAL A 463 -85.91 -58.96 17.20
CA VAL A 463 -86.80 -58.03 16.45
C VAL A 463 -85.97 -56.81 16.02
N GLU A 464 -86.06 -56.20 14.84
CA GLU A 464 -86.56 -56.46 13.48
C GLU A 464 -85.90 -55.38 12.59
N GLU A 465 -85.86 -55.63 11.28
CA GLU A 465 -85.42 -54.70 10.24
C GLU A 465 -86.25 -53.41 10.22
N THR A 466 -85.63 -52.28 9.88
CA THR A 466 -86.24 -51.25 9.02
C THR A 466 -85.13 -50.47 8.31
N GLU A 467 -85.21 -50.52 6.99
CA GLU A 467 -84.50 -49.67 6.03
C GLU A 467 -84.87 -48.20 6.27
N ASP A 468 -83.91 -47.29 6.09
CA ASP A 468 -84.10 -46.15 5.20
C ASP A 468 -82.76 -45.51 4.82
N VAL A 469 -82.74 -45.15 3.54
CA VAL A 469 -81.65 -44.64 2.71
C VAL A 469 -81.52 -43.13 2.89
N GLU A 470 -80.29 -42.59 2.98
CA GLU A 470 -79.92 -41.30 2.36
C GLU A 470 -78.38 -41.11 2.28
N GLU A 471 -77.98 -40.28 1.31
CA GLU A 471 -76.74 -40.34 0.50
C GLU A 471 -75.48 -39.64 1.11
N VAL A 472 -74.31 -40.28 0.90
CA VAL A 472 -73.00 -39.80 0.29
C VAL A 472 -72.85 -38.27 0.06
N PRO A 473 -71.68 -37.58 0.32
CA PRO A 473 -70.41 -37.94 -0.34
C PRO A 473 -69.05 -37.76 0.37
N ASP A 474 -68.16 -38.66 -0.07
CA ASP A 474 -66.75 -38.54 -0.47
C ASP A 474 -65.91 -37.31 -0.06
N GLU A 475 -64.71 -37.61 0.45
CA GLU A 475 -63.38 -37.13 -0.01
C GLU A 475 -62.36 -37.42 1.12
N GLU A 476 -61.13 -37.83 0.94
CA GLU A 476 -60.38 -38.46 -0.13
C GLU A 476 -59.11 -38.98 0.57
N GLN A 477 -58.46 -39.94 -0.07
CA GLN A 477 -57.33 -40.73 0.42
C GLN A 477 -56.10 -39.87 0.71
N ASP A 478 -55.31 -40.26 1.73
CA ASP A 478 -54.00 -40.86 1.45
C ASP A 478 -53.25 -41.31 2.72
N LYS A 479 -53.10 -42.64 2.83
CA LYS A 479 -51.97 -43.30 3.51
C LYS A 479 -50.82 -43.32 2.48
N PRO A 480 -49.52 -43.35 2.85
CA PRO A 480 -48.93 -44.60 3.33
C PRO A 480 -47.87 -44.44 4.44
N VAL A 481 -47.88 -45.32 5.44
CA VAL A 481 -47.07 -46.55 5.55
C VAL A 481 -45.58 -46.33 5.83
N TRP A 482 -45.24 -46.51 7.11
CA TRP A 482 -44.11 -47.21 7.72
C TRP A 482 -42.85 -47.50 6.88
N LYS A 483 -41.69 -47.18 7.46
CA LYS A 483 -40.70 -48.18 7.91
C LYS A 483 -39.53 -47.53 8.66
N ALA A 484 -39.25 -48.07 9.85
CA ALA A 484 -38.02 -47.83 10.59
C ALA A 484 -36.82 -48.49 9.89
N LYS A 485 -35.67 -47.81 9.89
CA LYS A 485 -34.36 -48.45 9.94
C LYS A 485 -33.33 -47.49 10.54
N VAL A 486 -32.76 -47.95 11.66
CA VAL A 486 -31.53 -47.44 12.26
C VAL A 486 -30.41 -47.60 11.25
N GLN A 487 -29.62 -46.55 11.03
CA GLN A 487 -28.24 -46.70 10.56
C GLN A 487 -27.35 -45.54 11.01
N THR A 488 -26.17 -45.96 11.42
CA THR A 488 -25.01 -45.30 12.02
C THR A 488 -24.51 -44.05 11.31
N ILE A 489 -24.04 -43.10 12.13
CA ILE A 489 -23.28 -41.92 11.75
C ILE A 489 -21.86 -42.32 11.34
N ARG A 490 -21.46 -41.98 10.11
CA ARG A 490 -20.06 -41.70 9.71
C ARG A 490 -20.02 -40.41 8.88
N PRO A 491 -18.96 -39.60 9.00
CA PRO A 491 -18.93 -38.24 8.49
C PRO A 491 -18.60 -38.21 6.99
N ALA A 492 -19.34 -37.41 6.23
CA ALA A 492 -19.08 -37.20 4.81
C ALA A 492 -18.33 -35.87 4.57
N LYS A 493 -17.45 -35.99 3.59
CA LYS A 493 -16.53 -35.02 3.02
C LYS A 493 -17.24 -33.77 2.46
N LYS A 494 -16.44 -32.69 2.42
CA LYS A 494 -16.64 -31.47 1.63
C LYS A 494 -16.98 -31.81 0.17
N SER A 495 -18.03 -31.20 -0.37
CA SER A 495 -18.15 -30.95 -1.81
C SER A 495 -19.01 -29.71 -2.10
N GLU A 496 -18.39 -28.79 -2.83
CA GLU A 496 -18.95 -28.00 -3.93
C GLU A 496 -20.26 -27.22 -3.72
N THR A 497 -20.10 -25.92 -3.46
CA THR A 497 -21.10 -24.89 -3.68
C THR A 497 -21.31 -24.63 -5.17
N LYS A 498 -22.42 -25.15 -5.72
CA LYS A 498 -23.03 -24.63 -6.97
C LYS A 498 -23.96 -23.46 -6.65
N GLY A 499 -23.81 -22.38 -7.41
CA GLY A 499 -24.46 -21.10 -7.21
C GLY A 499 -25.97 -21.11 -7.42
N GLY A 500 -26.68 -20.49 -6.47
CA GLY A 500 -28.09 -20.11 -6.60
C GLY A 500 -28.22 -18.67 -7.10
N LYS A 501 -28.87 -18.50 -8.25
CA LYS A 501 -29.33 -17.22 -8.80
C LYS A 501 -30.26 -16.51 -7.82
N ARG A 502 -29.91 -15.31 -7.36
CA ARG A 502 -30.85 -14.35 -6.75
C ARG A 502 -31.38 -13.41 -7.83
N LYS A 503 -32.70 -13.42 -8.05
CA LYS A 503 -33.42 -12.38 -8.78
C LYS A 503 -33.52 -11.15 -7.89
N GLY A 504 -32.75 -10.10 -8.21
CA GLY A 504 -32.95 -8.75 -7.67
C GLY A 504 -33.67 -7.90 -8.71
N GLY A 505 -34.89 -7.46 -8.40
CA GLY A 505 -35.58 -6.45 -9.18
C GLY A 505 -34.92 -5.09 -8.96
N ARG A 506 -34.41 -4.48 -10.03
CA ARG A 506 -33.91 -3.10 -10.05
C ARG A 506 -35.01 -2.19 -10.59
N ARG A 507 -35.42 -1.21 -9.79
CA ARG A 507 -36.16 -0.03 -10.24
C ARG A 507 -35.31 0.69 -11.29
N LYS A 508 -35.97 1.06 -12.39
CA LYS A 508 -35.43 1.75 -13.56
C LYS A 508 -36.16 3.10 -13.59
N GLY A 509 -35.46 4.17 -13.30
CA GLY A 509 -36.00 5.52 -13.11
C GLY A 509 -35.15 6.20 -12.05
N ASP A 510 -34.34 7.18 -12.47
CA ASP A 510 -33.46 8.10 -11.69
C ASP A 510 -32.13 8.40 -12.43
N TRP A 511 -31.92 7.88 -13.64
CA TRP A 511 -30.70 8.17 -14.43
C TRP A 511 -30.89 9.17 -15.58
N GLU A 512 -32.12 9.56 -15.91
CA GLU A 512 -32.38 10.56 -16.97
C GLU A 512 -32.44 12.00 -16.40
N ASP A 513 -33.02 12.20 -15.22
CA ASP A 513 -33.05 13.51 -14.55
C ASP A 513 -31.64 14.02 -14.16
N ALA A 514 -30.71 13.11 -13.87
CA ALA A 514 -29.31 13.46 -13.60
C ALA A 514 -28.51 13.85 -14.86
N LYS A 515 -29.04 13.58 -16.06
CA LYS A 515 -28.38 13.94 -17.33
C LYS A 515 -28.80 15.31 -17.84
N GLU A 516 -29.96 15.79 -17.44
CA GLU A 516 -30.51 17.08 -17.87
C GLU A 516 -29.92 18.24 -17.04
N SER A 517 -29.71 18.03 -15.73
CA SER A 517 -29.04 19.00 -14.83
C SER A 517 -27.58 19.32 -15.19
N TRP A 518 -26.90 18.47 -15.98
CA TRP A 518 -25.51 18.71 -16.40
C TRP A 518 -25.40 19.43 -17.76
N ARG A 519 -26.51 19.59 -18.50
CA ARG A 519 -26.50 20.34 -19.77
C ARG A 519 -26.78 21.83 -19.55
N GLU A 520 -27.56 22.21 -18.54
CA GLU A 520 -27.88 23.60 -18.28
C GLU A 520 -26.72 24.41 -17.67
N ALA A 521 -25.71 23.75 -17.09
CA ALA A 521 -24.54 24.41 -16.49
C ALA A 521 -23.38 24.69 -17.47
N TRP A 522 -23.58 24.50 -18.78
CA TRP A 522 -22.55 24.73 -19.82
C TRP A 522 -22.92 25.80 -20.85
N ASP A 523 -24.13 26.35 -20.78
CA ASP A 523 -24.61 27.41 -21.69
C ASP A 523 -24.88 28.76 -20.97
N GLU A 524 -24.34 28.96 -19.76
CA GLU A 524 -24.13 30.27 -19.10
C GLU A 524 -22.63 30.52 -18.90
#